data_AF-A0A210R0C5-F1
#
_entry.id   AF-A0A210R0C5-F1
#
_cell.length_a   1.000
_cell.length_b   1.000
_cell.length_c   1.000
_cell.angle_alpha   90.00
_cell.angle_beta   90.00
_cell.angle_gamma   90.00
#
_symmetry.space_group_name_H-M   'P 1'
#
loop_
_entity.id
_entity.type
_entity.pdbx_description
1 polymer ?
#
loop_
_entity_poly.entity_id
_entity_poly.type
_entity_poly.pdbx_seq_one_letter_code
_entity_poly.pdbx_strand_id
1 'polypeptide(L)'
;MATCSEHHGQPFVMVCYSCDKCYSLVCCECIARKHKGHDLETFETAAKTVLDRLRTEKAKISTNLKEIHVDLKNYATIQENERKISENTRQYINRRRELLKLAIDEAAEILLEKQESSDKKIMDALLYGKQQAEDKVRNFLEFQSKLAMLETSTDYQHVIKFGKQMYFPNISKSLCPIPAVTRHILTRTMTFDRGLLRELFGEELEEVIRGSYILHCFDGIEDGETDSILTTDLFPNESEQLGGIIDSQEAESDGNVWVSRRQSQIDHPNVSLDFGTLDTSARIWSPQQIPYWNTTSQSSQ
;
A
#
# COMPACT_ATOMS: atom_id res chain seq x y z
N MET A 1 13.78 -19.93 -71.91
CA MET A 1 13.11 -18.61 -71.95
C MET A 1 11.67 -18.81 -71.53
N ALA A 2 11.11 -17.92 -70.69
CA ALA A 2 9.69 -17.98 -70.34
C ALA A 2 8.85 -17.68 -71.59
N THR A 3 7.78 -18.44 -71.80
CA THR A 3 6.92 -18.34 -72.99
C THR A 3 5.49 -17.99 -72.62
N CYS A 4 4.77 -17.38 -73.56
CA CYS A 4 3.39 -16.99 -73.39
C CYS A 4 2.50 -18.21 -73.16
N SER A 5 1.70 -18.18 -72.10
CA SER A 5 0.74 -19.23 -71.77
C SER A 5 -0.40 -19.33 -72.80
N GLU A 6 -0.74 -18.22 -73.47
CA GLU A 6 -1.82 -18.17 -74.46
C GLU A 6 -1.33 -18.45 -75.90
N HIS A 7 -0.05 -18.21 -76.19
CA HIS A 7 0.53 -18.36 -77.52
C HIS A 7 1.79 -19.24 -77.41
N HIS A 8 1.59 -20.55 -77.54
CA HIS A 8 2.63 -21.56 -77.33
C HIS A 8 3.90 -21.29 -78.15
N GLY A 9 5.05 -21.33 -77.49
CA GLY A 9 6.36 -21.12 -78.12
C GLY A 9 6.71 -19.65 -78.39
N GLN A 10 5.78 -18.71 -78.21
CA GLN A 10 6.07 -17.28 -78.35
C GLN A 10 6.75 -16.75 -77.08
N PRO A 11 7.92 -16.10 -77.18
CA PRO A 11 8.56 -15.47 -76.03
C PRO A 11 7.79 -14.21 -75.60
N PHE A 12 7.83 -13.89 -74.32
CA PHE A 12 7.43 -12.57 -73.85
C PHE A 12 8.41 -11.51 -74.36
N VAL A 13 7.90 -10.36 -74.81
CA VAL A 13 8.72 -9.30 -75.42
C VAL A 13 8.61 -7.96 -74.69
N MET A 14 7.48 -7.69 -74.02
CA MET A 14 7.21 -6.42 -73.33
C MET A 14 6.33 -6.64 -72.11
N VAL A 15 6.13 -5.58 -71.32
CA VAL A 15 5.22 -5.52 -70.18
C VAL A 15 4.10 -4.54 -70.49
N CYS A 16 2.86 -4.98 -70.36
CA CYS A 16 1.69 -4.12 -70.41
C CYS A 16 1.33 -3.64 -68.99
N TYR A 17 1.25 -2.33 -68.78
CA TYR A 17 0.88 -1.75 -67.48
C TYR A 17 -0.52 -1.12 -67.46
N SER A 18 -1.18 -1.02 -68.61
CA SER A 18 -2.58 -0.56 -68.69
C SER A 18 -3.61 -1.65 -68.34
N CYS A 19 -3.22 -2.93 -68.37
CA CYS A 19 -4.07 -4.04 -67.95
C CYS A 19 -4.00 -4.21 -66.44
N ASP A 20 -5.17 -4.11 -65.78
CA ASP A 20 -5.43 -4.49 -64.38
C ASP A 20 -4.25 -4.37 -63.42
N LYS A 21 -3.79 -3.16 -63.09
CA LYS A 21 -2.87 -2.78 -61.97
C LYS A 21 -1.63 -3.67 -61.69
N CYS A 22 -1.36 -4.66 -62.53
CA CYS A 22 -0.44 -5.75 -62.35
C CYS A 22 0.28 -5.90 -63.69
N TYR A 23 1.50 -5.36 -63.73
CA TYR A 23 2.45 -5.48 -64.83
C TYR A 23 2.38 -6.86 -65.49
N SER A 24 1.75 -6.93 -66.65
CA SER A 24 1.45 -8.19 -67.35
C SER A 24 2.48 -8.44 -68.44
N LEU A 25 3.13 -9.59 -68.42
CA LEU A 25 4.10 -9.98 -69.45
C LEU A 25 3.35 -10.36 -70.74
N VAL A 26 3.72 -9.78 -71.89
CA VAL A 26 3.02 -9.97 -73.16
C VAL A 26 3.95 -10.37 -74.31
N CYS A 27 3.51 -11.29 -75.17
CA CYS A 27 4.17 -11.61 -76.44
C CYS A 27 3.62 -10.75 -77.59
N CYS A 28 4.24 -10.81 -78.77
CA CYS A 28 3.81 -10.03 -79.95
C CYS A 28 2.34 -10.26 -80.34
N GLU A 29 1.84 -11.50 -80.23
CA GLU A 29 0.44 -11.83 -80.55
C GLU A 29 -0.54 -11.28 -79.51
N CYS A 30 -0.19 -11.32 -78.22
CA CYS A 30 -0.95 -10.67 -77.15
C CYS A 30 -1.09 -9.17 -77.42
N ILE A 31 0.01 -8.51 -77.80
CA ILE A 31 0.04 -7.07 -78.11
C ILE A 31 -0.89 -6.73 -79.27
N ALA A 32 -0.81 -7.49 -80.36
CA ALA A 32 -1.59 -7.21 -81.57
C ALA A 32 -3.11 -7.42 -81.39
N ARG A 33 -3.51 -8.34 -80.50
CA ARG A 33 -4.90 -8.75 -80.32
C ARG A 33 -5.54 -8.15 -79.07
N LYS A 34 -5.03 -8.51 -77.89
CA LYS A 34 -5.67 -8.25 -76.59
C LYS A 34 -5.21 -6.94 -75.94
N HIS A 35 -3.97 -6.54 -76.16
CA HIS A 35 -3.38 -5.33 -75.56
C HIS A 35 -3.20 -4.20 -76.59
N LYS A 36 -4.04 -4.18 -77.64
CA LYS A 36 -3.93 -3.20 -78.71
C LYS A 36 -4.34 -1.82 -78.18
N GLY A 37 -3.43 -0.85 -78.30
CA GLY A 37 -3.63 0.50 -77.80
C GLY A 37 -3.38 0.67 -76.30
N HIS A 38 -2.86 -0.36 -75.63
CA HIS A 38 -2.35 -0.23 -74.26
C HIS A 38 -0.93 0.29 -74.28
N ASP A 39 -0.54 0.87 -73.15
CA ASP A 39 0.81 1.32 -72.93
C ASP A 39 1.71 0.12 -72.56
N LEU A 40 2.83 0.04 -73.26
CA LEU A 40 3.80 -1.05 -73.16
C LEU A 40 5.17 -0.49 -72.79
N GLU A 41 5.85 -1.17 -71.87
CA GLU A 41 7.24 -0.90 -71.51
C GLU A 41 8.14 -2.08 -71.87
N THR A 42 9.41 -1.79 -72.13
CA THR A 42 10.43 -2.84 -72.19
C THR A 42 10.63 -3.45 -70.80
N PHE A 43 11.12 -4.69 -70.74
CA PHE A 43 11.43 -5.32 -69.46
C PHE A 43 12.42 -4.51 -68.61
N GLU A 44 13.38 -3.83 -69.26
CA GLU A 44 14.36 -3.00 -68.56
C GLU A 44 13.70 -1.81 -67.85
N THR A 45 12.81 -1.08 -68.53
CA THR A 45 12.11 0.07 -67.96
C THR A 45 11.17 -0.37 -66.84
N ALA A 46 10.35 -1.41 -67.09
CA ALA A 46 9.43 -1.92 -66.08
C ALA A 46 10.17 -2.43 -64.83
N ALA A 47 11.30 -3.12 -65.01
CA ALA A 47 12.14 -3.58 -63.90
C ALA A 47 12.75 -2.41 -63.11
N LYS A 48 13.23 -1.34 -63.78
CA LYS A 48 13.73 -0.13 -63.10
C LYS A 48 12.64 0.53 -62.27
N THR A 49 11.46 0.74 -62.84
CA THR A 49 10.30 1.34 -62.15
C THR A 49 9.90 0.53 -60.91
N VAL A 50 9.80 -0.80 -61.03
CA VAL A 50 9.50 -1.68 -59.89
C VAL A 50 10.60 -1.62 -58.84
N LEU A 51 11.87 -1.68 -59.23
CA LEU A 51 13.00 -1.60 -58.30
C LEU A 51 13.07 -0.26 -57.58
N ASP A 52 12.80 0.85 -58.27
CA ASP A 52 12.81 2.17 -57.65
C ASP A 52 11.67 2.33 -56.65
N ARG A 53 10.46 1.84 -56.98
CA ARG A 53 9.35 1.76 -56.00
C ARG A 53 9.74 0.92 -54.79
N LEU A 54 10.32 -0.26 -54.99
CA LEU A 54 10.74 -1.14 -53.89
C LEU A 54 11.85 -0.51 -53.05
N ARG A 55 12.78 0.25 -53.65
CA ARG A 55 13.82 1.01 -52.93
C ARG A 55 13.20 2.11 -52.07
N THR A 56 12.21 2.84 -52.58
CA THR A 56 11.47 3.84 -51.80
C THR A 56 10.72 3.21 -50.63
N GLU A 57 10.02 2.10 -50.84
CA GLU A 57 9.33 1.38 -49.77
C GLU A 57 10.30 0.80 -48.74
N LYS A 58 11.45 0.25 -49.18
CA LYS A 58 12.52 -0.21 -48.29
C LYS A 58 13.03 0.92 -47.40
N ALA A 59 13.21 2.13 -47.95
CA ALA A 59 13.64 3.28 -47.17
C ALA A 59 12.61 3.67 -46.10
N LYS A 60 11.31 3.70 -46.45
CA LYS A 60 10.23 3.97 -45.48
C LYS A 60 10.17 2.92 -44.37
N ILE A 61 10.22 1.63 -44.74
CA ILE A 61 10.22 0.52 -43.77
C ILE A 61 11.42 0.65 -42.82
N SER A 62 12.59 1.03 -43.33
CA SER A 62 13.77 1.23 -42.49
C SER A 62 13.57 2.34 -41.45
N THR A 63 12.87 3.42 -41.76
CA THR A 63 12.54 4.48 -40.79
C THR A 63 11.58 3.95 -39.73
N ASN A 64 10.48 3.31 -40.15
CA ASN A 64 9.50 2.75 -39.21
C ASN A 64 10.12 1.69 -38.28
N LEU A 65 11.06 0.88 -38.79
CA LEU A 65 11.77 -0.09 -37.96
C LEU A 65 12.62 0.59 -36.88
N LYS A 66 13.28 1.72 -37.20
CA LYS A 66 14.02 2.50 -36.20
C LYS A 66 13.10 3.04 -35.11
N GLU A 67 11.94 3.58 -35.49
CA GLU A 67 10.92 4.06 -34.54
C GLU A 67 10.45 2.92 -33.62
N ILE A 68 10.14 1.75 -34.18
CA ILE A 68 9.77 0.56 -33.40
C ILE A 68 10.88 0.14 -32.43
N HIS A 69 12.16 0.23 -32.83
CA HIS A 69 13.27 -0.10 -31.92
C HIS A 69 13.38 0.88 -30.76
N VAL A 70 13.15 2.17 -31.02
CA VAL A 70 13.09 3.20 -29.97
C VAL A 70 11.92 2.92 -29.02
N ASP A 71 10.74 2.62 -29.55
CA ASP A 71 9.57 2.29 -28.75
C ASP A 71 9.81 1.06 -27.87
N LEU A 72 10.40 -0.01 -28.41
CA LEU A 72 10.75 -1.20 -27.64
C LEU A 72 11.71 -0.89 -26.48
N LYS A 73 12.70 -0.01 -26.71
CA LYS A 73 13.60 0.46 -25.65
C LYS A 73 12.83 1.25 -24.59
N ASN A 74 11.93 2.13 -25.00
CA ASN A 74 11.09 2.91 -24.08
C ASN A 74 10.21 2.00 -23.23
N TYR A 75 9.58 0.96 -23.82
CA TYR A 75 8.80 -0.02 -23.06
C TYR A 75 9.64 -0.74 -22.00
N ALA A 76 10.87 -1.15 -22.33
CA ALA A 76 11.77 -1.78 -21.37
C ALA A 76 12.12 -0.84 -20.20
N THR A 77 12.37 0.45 -20.48
CA THR A 77 12.62 1.46 -19.45
C THR A 77 11.39 1.71 -18.58
N ILE A 78 10.20 1.85 -19.17
CA ILE A 78 8.94 2.02 -18.45
C ILE A 78 8.71 0.81 -17.53
N GLN A 79 8.88 -0.41 -18.02
CA GLN A 79 8.71 -1.62 -17.23
C GLN A 79 9.64 -1.65 -16.00
N GLU A 80 10.90 -1.26 -16.17
CA GLU A 80 11.85 -1.21 -15.05
C GLU A 80 11.49 -0.12 -14.03
N ASN A 81 11.03 1.04 -14.49
CA ASN A 81 10.59 2.12 -13.62
C ASN A 81 9.34 1.73 -12.83
N GLU A 82 8.34 1.14 -13.47
CA GLU A 82 7.14 0.61 -12.82
C GLU A 82 7.48 -0.46 -11.78
N ARG A 83 8.44 -1.34 -12.08
CA ARG A 83 8.93 -2.32 -11.10
C ARG A 83 9.50 -1.64 -9.85
N LYS A 84 10.30 -0.59 -10.02
CA LYS A 84 10.88 0.18 -8.90
C LYS A 84 9.80 0.93 -8.12
N ILE A 85 8.85 1.57 -8.80
CA ILE A 85 7.72 2.26 -8.17
C ILE A 85 6.90 1.26 -7.34
N SER A 86 6.54 0.11 -7.91
CA SER A 86 5.82 -0.94 -7.21
C SER A 86 6.57 -1.43 -5.96
N GLU A 87 7.88 -1.63 -6.07
CA GLU A 87 8.70 -2.06 -4.93
C GLU A 87 8.73 -0.99 -3.83
N ASN A 88 8.95 0.27 -4.21
CA ASN A 88 8.97 1.40 -3.28
C ASN A 88 7.63 1.57 -2.56
N THR A 89 6.51 1.49 -3.30
CA THR A 89 5.15 1.54 -2.73
C THR A 89 4.93 0.41 -1.74
N ARG A 90 5.35 -0.82 -2.07
CA ARG A 90 5.26 -1.96 -1.15
C ARG A 90 6.08 -1.75 0.12
N GLN A 91 7.30 -1.23 0.00
CA GLN A 91 8.16 -0.91 1.15
C GLN A 91 7.55 0.19 2.02
N TYR A 92 6.97 1.22 1.40
CA TYR A 92 6.27 2.31 2.10
C TYR A 92 5.08 1.78 2.91
N ILE A 93 4.22 0.96 2.30
CA ILE A 93 3.07 0.34 2.97
C ILE A 93 3.54 -0.49 4.18
N ASN A 94 4.57 -1.32 4.00
CA ASN A 94 5.11 -2.13 5.09
C ASN A 94 5.67 -1.26 6.22
N ARG A 95 6.46 -0.21 5.90
CA ARG A 95 6.99 0.71 6.91
C ARG A 95 5.88 1.40 7.68
N ARG A 96 4.84 1.86 6.97
CA ARG A 96 3.69 2.54 7.59
C ARG A 96 2.92 1.60 8.51
N ARG A 97 2.72 0.34 8.10
CA ARG A 97 2.13 -0.71 8.94
C ARG A 97 2.90 -0.89 10.26
N GLU A 98 4.23 -1.00 10.21
CA GLU A 98 5.03 -1.20 11.42
C GLU A 98 5.00 0.03 12.34
N LEU A 99 5.04 1.25 11.78
CA LEU A 99 4.88 2.48 12.58
C LEU A 99 3.52 2.53 13.30
N LEU A 100 2.43 2.13 12.63
CA LEU A 100 1.11 2.10 13.23
C LEU A 100 1.01 1.07 14.35
N LYS A 101 1.61 -0.12 14.18
CA LYS A 101 1.69 -1.12 15.26
C LYS A 101 2.41 -0.57 16.47
N LEU A 102 3.59 0.02 16.28
CA LEU A 102 4.38 0.60 17.37
C LEU A 102 3.60 1.68 18.13
N ALA A 103 2.91 2.57 17.41
CA ALA A 103 2.09 3.61 18.04
C ALA A 103 0.90 3.02 18.83
N ILE A 104 0.29 1.94 18.34
CA ILE A 104 -0.78 1.23 19.05
C ILE A 104 -0.24 0.55 20.30
N ASP A 105 0.90 -0.13 20.19
CA ASP A 105 1.56 -0.81 21.31
C ASP A 105 1.97 0.19 22.39
N GLU A 106 2.56 1.34 22.01
CA GLU A 106 2.91 2.42 22.92
C GLU A 106 1.68 2.99 23.64
N ALA A 107 0.59 3.26 22.90
CA ALA A 107 -0.65 3.74 23.50
C ALA A 107 -1.26 2.72 24.47
N ALA A 108 -1.18 1.42 24.14
CA ALA A 108 -1.63 0.35 25.02
C ALA A 108 -0.79 0.28 26.30
N GLU A 109 0.54 0.35 26.19
CA GLU A 109 1.45 0.33 27.34
C GLU A 109 1.18 1.51 28.28
N ILE A 110 1.03 2.72 27.74
CA ILE A 110 0.70 3.92 28.54
C ILE A 110 -0.63 3.74 29.30
N LEU A 111 -1.63 3.10 28.68
CA LEU A 111 -2.90 2.81 29.34
C LEU A 111 -2.75 1.76 30.44
N LEU A 112 -1.94 0.73 30.21
CA LEU A 112 -1.64 -0.31 31.19
C LEU A 112 -0.87 0.25 32.39
N GLU A 113 0.18 1.06 32.17
CA GLU A 113 0.94 1.71 33.23
C GLU A 113 0.05 2.64 34.08
N LYS A 114 -0.83 3.42 33.43
CA LYS A 114 -1.80 4.26 34.14
C LYS A 114 -2.77 3.43 34.98
N GLN A 115 -3.22 2.29 34.46
CA GLN A 115 -4.09 1.37 35.18
C GLN A 115 -3.38 0.75 36.38
N GLU A 116 -2.16 0.26 36.21
CA GLU A 116 -1.35 -0.31 37.31
C GLU A 116 -1.06 0.73 38.40
N SER A 117 -0.70 1.96 38.01
CA SER A 117 -0.52 3.07 38.95
C SER A 117 -1.80 3.40 39.72
N SER A 118 -2.95 3.39 39.03
CA SER A 118 -4.26 3.59 39.65
C SER A 118 -4.59 2.47 40.64
N ASP A 119 -4.36 1.21 40.25
CA ASP A 119 -4.63 0.05 41.09
C ASP A 119 -3.76 0.04 42.34
N LYS A 120 -2.47 0.37 42.20
CA LYS A 120 -1.57 0.55 43.35
C LYS A 120 -2.09 1.60 44.32
N LYS A 121 -2.49 2.79 43.84
CA LYS A 121 -3.06 3.85 44.68
C LYS A 121 -4.35 3.43 45.38
N ILE A 122 -5.22 2.69 44.68
CA ILE A 122 -6.44 2.13 45.25
C ILE A 122 -6.11 1.16 46.39
N MET A 123 -5.20 0.22 46.14
CA MET A 123 -4.81 -0.79 47.13
C MET A 123 -4.15 -0.17 48.35
N ASP A 124 -3.25 0.81 48.16
CA ASP A 124 -2.59 1.53 49.26
C ASP A 124 -3.62 2.28 50.12
N ALA A 125 -4.58 2.97 49.49
CA ALA A 125 -5.63 3.68 50.20
C ALA A 125 -6.55 2.73 50.99
N LEU A 126 -6.92 1.59 50.40
CA LEU A 126 -7.72 0.56 51.07
C LEU A 126 -6.97 -0.08 52.24
N LEU A 127 -5.68 -0.38 52.06
CA LEU A 127 -4.85 -0.94 53.13
C LEU A 127 -4.71 0.03 54.30
N TYR A 128 -4.47 1.31 54.01
CA TYR A 128 -4.40 2.36 55.02
C TYR A 128 -5.74 2.52 55.77
N GLY A 129 -6.85 2.53 55.03
CA GLY A 129 -8.20 2.58 55.62
C GLY A 129 -8.49 1.38 56.53
N LYS A 130 -8.08 0.18 56.10
CA LYS A 130 -8.16 -1.05 56.91
C LYS A 130 -7.34 -0.94 58.19
N GLN A 131 -6.09 -0.48 58.11
CA GLN A 131 -5.22 -0.34 59.26
C GLN A 131 -5.80 0.65 60.29
N GLN A 132 -6.35 1.78 59.86
CA GLN A 132 -7.04 2.70 60.76
C GLN A 132 -8.26 2.07 61.45
N ALA A 133 -9.01 1.23 60.74
CA ALA A 133 -10.14 0.52 61.32
C ALA A 133 -9.68 -0.51 62.36
N GLU A 134 -8.63 -1.28 62.06
CA GLU A 134 -8.03 -2.26 62.98
C GLU A 134 -7.51 -1.59 64.26
N ASP A 135 -6.84 -0.45 64.15
CA ASP A 135 -6.32 0.28 65.33
C ASP A 135 -7.46 0.83 66.20
N LYS A 136 -8.56 1.29 65.58
CA LYS A 136 -9.75 1.71 66.35
C LYS A 136 -10.43 0.54 67.06
N VAL A 137 -10.56 -0.61 66.39
CA VAL A 137 -11.08 -1.84 67.02
C VAL A 137 -10.22 -2.24 68.20
N ARG A 138 -8.89 -2.19 68.06
CA ARG A 138 -7.94 -2.50 69.14
C ARG A 138 -8.13 -1.57 70.35
N ASN A 139 -8.21 -0.26 70.11
CA ASN A 139 -8.44 0.73 71.17
C ASN A 139 -9.79 0.50 71.88
N PHE A 140 -10.82 0.10 71.13
CA PHE A 140 -12.13 -0.22 71.69
C PHE A 140 -12.11 -1.48 72.55
N LEU A 141 -11.46 -2.55 72.08
CA LEU A 141 -11.30 -3.78 72.86
C LEU A 141 -10.48 -3.55 74.14
N GLU A 142 -9.45 -2.71 74.08
CA GLU A 142 -8.67 -2.33 75.26
C GLU A 142 -9.53 -1.55 76.28
N PHE A 143 -10.34 -0.60 75.80
CA PHE A 143 -11.30 0.11 76.64
C PHE A 143 -12.31 -0.85 77.29
N GLN A 144 -12.89 -1.77 76.51
CA GLN A 144 -13.87 -2.74 77.00
C GLN A 144 -13.27 -3.67 78.06
N SER A 145 -12.03 -4.13 77.85
CA SER A 145 -11.29 -4.95 78.82
C SER A 145 -11.07 -4.21 80.15
N LYS A 146 -10.59 -2.96 80.09
CA LYS A 146 -10.42 -2.12 81.27
C LYS A 146 -11.74 -1.84 81.98
N LEU A 147 -12.82 -1.63 81.24
CA LEU A 147 -14.16 -1.41 81.80
C LEU A 147 -14.65 -2.66 82.54
N ALA A 148 -14.53 -3.85 81.94
CA ALA A 148 -14.93 -5.11 82.56
C ALA A 148 -14.15 -5.39 83.87
N MET A 149 -12.84 -5.06 83.91
CA MET A 149 -12.05 -5.13 85.14
C MET A 149 -12.59 -4.23 86.25
N LEU A 150 -13.05 -3.01 85.91
CA LEU A 150 -13.64 -2.10 86.90
C LEU A 150 -15.02 -2.55 87.35
N GLU A 151 -15.85 -3.08 86.45
CA GLU A 151 -17.20 -3.58 86.76
C GLU A 151 -17.19 -4.75 87.77
N THR A 152 -16.12 -5.54 87.76
CA THR A 152 -15.93 -6.69 88.65
C THR A 152 -15.18 -6.37 89.94
N SER A 153 -14.66 -5.13 90.08
CA SER A 153 -13.88 -4.73 91.24
C SER A 153 -14.76 -4.36 92.43
N THR A 154 -14.42 -4.86 93.62
CA THR A 154 -15.07 -4.51 94.89
C THR A 154 -14.45 -3.29 95.58
N ASP A 155 -13.34 -2.76 95.04
CA ASP A 155 -12.68 -1.54 95.54
C ASP A 155 -13.26 -0.29 94.85
N TYR A 156 -14.26 0.31 95.49
CA TYR A 156 -14.93 1.51 94.99
C TYR A 156 -13.99 2.74 94.88
N GLN A 157 -12.92 2.84 95.69
CA GLN A 157 -11.96 3.94 95.53
C GLN A 157 -11.13 3.77 94.26
N HIS A 158 -10.74 2.53 93.93
CA HIS A 158 -10.07 2.21 92.67
C HIS A 158 -10.97 2.52 91.46
N VAL A 159 -12.25 2.11 91.51
CA VAL A 159 -13.23 2.40 90.45
C VAL A 159 -13.36 3.91 90.20
N ILE A 160 -13.47 4.72 91.26
CA ILE A 160 -13.58 6.18 91.13
C ILE A 160 -12.31 6.80 90.56
N LYS A 161 -11.13 6.39 91.05
CA LYS A 161 -9.85 6.96 90.60
C LYS A 161 -9.51 6.57 89.15
N PHE A 162 -9.62 5.28 88.83
CA PHE A 162 -9.25 4.74 87.52
C PHE A 162 -10.32 5.04 86.46
N GLY A 163 -11.60 4.97 86.82
CA GLY A 163 -12.71 5.31 85.92
C GLY A 163 -12.67 6.77 85.47
N LYS A 164 -12.28 7.71 86.35
CA LYS A 164 -12.06 9.12 85.97
C LYS A 164 -10.92 9.33 84.96
N GLN A 165 -9.97 8.40 84.91
CA GLN A 165 -8.82 8.46 84.00
C GLN A 165 -9.07 7.67 82.70
N MET A 166 -10.16 6.91 82.60
CA MET A 166 -10.50 6.19 81.37
C MET A 166 -10.96 7.16 80.29
N TYR A 167 -10.26 7.14 79.17
CA TYR A 167 -10.69 7.84 77.97
C TYR A 167 -11.73 7.01 77.22
N PHE A 168 -12.89 7.59 76.96
CA PHE A 168 -13.92 6.95 76.15
C PHE A 168 -13.53 7.03 74.67
N PRO A 169 -13.27 5.90 73.99
CA PRO A 169 -12.96 5.93 72.56
C PRO A 169 -14.18 6.48 71.79
N ASN A 170 -13.94 7.38 70.85
CA ASN A 170 -15.01 8.02 70.09
C ASN A 170 -15.60 7.02 69.06
N ILE A 171 -16.92 6.77 69.12
CA ILE A 171 -17.64 5.78 68.30
C ILE A 171 -18.73 6.47 67.45
N SER A 172 -18.36 7.44 66.62
CA SER A 172 -19.27 7.88 65.57
C SER A 172 -19.25 6.89 64.38
N LYS A 173 -20.42 6.52 63.87
CA LYS A 173 -20.60 5.57 62.75
C LYS A 173 -19.89 5.98 61.45
N SER A 174 -19.43 7.23 61.33
CA SER A 174 -18.75 7.75 60.14
C SER A 174 -17.21 7.71 60.21
N LEU A 175 -16.61 7.10 61.24
CA LEU A 175 -15.18 7.26 61.53
C LEU A 175 -14.24 6.45 60.64
N CYS A 176 -14.71 5.43 59.93
CA CYS A 176 -13.89 4.70 58.95
C CYS A 176 -14.58 4.75 57.59
N PRO A 177 -14.67 5.94 56.96
CA PRO A 177 -15.22 6.03 55.62
C PRO A 177 -14.34 5.21 54.68
N ILE A 178 -14.98 4.44 53.80
CA ILE A 178 -14.26 3.80 52.70
C ILE A 178 -13.58 4.93 51.92
N PRO A 179 -12.26 4.85 51.68
CA PRO A 179 -11.54 5.92 51.01
C PRO A 179 -12.15 6.16 49.63
N ALA A 180 -12.39 7.43 49.31
CA ALA A 180 -12.88 7.83 48.00
C ALA A 180 -11.74 7.65 46.98
N VAL A 181 -11.77 6.52 46.29
CA VAL A 181 -10.80 6.17 45.25
C VAL A 181 -11.46 6.14 43.89
N THR A 182 -10.80 6.70 42.89
CA THR A 182 -11.26 6.72 41.50
C THR A 182 -10.52 5.65 40.71
N ARG A 183 -11.24 4.90 39.88
CA ARG A 183 -10.65 3.98 38.91
C ARG A 183 -10.89 4.47 37.49
N HIS A 184 -9.92 4.27 36.62
CA HIS A 184 -10.12 4.44 35.19
C HIS A 184 -10.79 3.18 34.63
N ILE A 185 -11.79 3.38 33.77
CA ILE A 185 -12.47 2.28 33.08
C ILE A 185 -12.66 2.65 31.61
N LEU A 186 -12.37 1.71 30.72
CA LEU A 186 -12.69 1.82 29.30
C LEU A 186 -14.15 1.42 29.13
N THR A 187 -15.03 2.39 28.86
CA THR A 187 -16.48 2.21 28.90
C THR A 187 -17.12 1.83 27.58
N ARG A 188 -16.38 1.92 26.47
CA ARG A 188 -16.92 1.73 25.12
C ARG A 188 -15.98 0.90 24.27
N THR A 189 -16.47 -0.24 23.80
CA THR A 189 -15.91 -0.93 22.64
C THR A 189 -16.29 -0.10 21.41
N MET A 190 -15.38 0.76 20.97
CA MET A 190 -15.51 1.37 19.65
C MET A 190 -15.23 0.28 18.61
N THR A 191 -16.14 0.11 17.67
CA THR A 191 -15.84 -0.63 16.44
C THR A 191 -14.82 0.19 15.66
N PHE A 192 -13.74 -0.45 15.20
CA PHE A 192 -12.76 0.21 14.35
C PHE A 192 -13.44 0.73 13.08
N ASP A 193 -13.36 2.04 12.85
CA ASP A 193 -13.69 2.61 11.56
C ASP A 193 -12.61 2.21 10.56
N ARG A 194 -12.98 1.35 9.61
CA ARG A 194 -12.07 0.87 8.57
C ARG A 194 -11.64 2.00 7.62
N GLY A 195 -12.46 3.04 7.46
CA GLY A 195 -12.13 4.24 6.69
C GLY A 195 -10.98 5.01 7.32
N LEU A 196 -11.11 5.37 8.60
CA LEU A 196 -10.05 6.04 9.35
C LEU A 196 -8.76 5.21 9.39
N LEU A 197 -8.87 3.88 9.55
CA LEU A 197 -7.70 3.00 9.52
C LEU A 197 -6.98 3.07 8.16
N ARG A 198 -7.73 3.16 7.06
CA ARG A 198 -7.16 3.29 5.71
C ARG A 198 -6.49 4.66 5.53
N GLU A 199 -7.10 5.74 6.00
CA GLU A 199 -6.52 7.10 5.96
C GLU A 199 -5.17 7.18 6.68
N LEU A 200 -4.93 6.36 7.72
CA LEU A 200 -3.64 6.29 8.39
C LEU A 200 -2.50 5.78 7.48
N PHE A 201 -2.81 5.08 6.40
CA PHE A 201 -1.86 4.67 5.36
C PHE A 201 -1.59 5.75 4.30
N GLY A 202 -2.36 6.84 4.30
CA GLY A 202 -2.29 7.92 3.33
C GLY A 202 -3.45 7.90 2.33
N GLU A 203 -3.41 8.84 1.38
CA GLU A 203 -4.36 8.94 0.28
C GLU A 203 -3.96 7.97 -0.84
N GLU A 204 -4.92 7.17 -1.29
CA GLU A 204 -4.75 6.30 -2.46
C GLU A 204 -5.07 7.11 -3.71
N LEU A 205 -4.03 7.42 -4.49
CA LEU A 205 -4.16 8.12 -5.76
C LEU A 205 -4.01 7.12 -6.91
N GLU A 206 -4.98 7.09 -7.81
CA GLU A 206 -4.90 6.33 -9.05
C GLU A 206 -4.22 7.19 -10.12
N GLU A 207 -3.05 6.77 -10.59
CA GLU A 207 -2.29 7.47 -11.62
C GLU A 207 -2.42 6.76 -12.98
N VAL A 208 -2.68 7.53 -14.03
CA VAL A 208 -2.70 7.03 -15.41
C VAL A 208 -1.27 6.99 -15.94
N ILE A 209 -0.68 5.80 -16.00
CA ILE A 209 0.69 5.51 -16.48
C ILE A 209 1.00 6.22 -17.81
N ARG A 210 0.05 6.24 -18.76
CA ARG A 210 0.28 6.91 -20.06
C ARG A 210 0.61 8.40 -19.91
N GLY A 211 0.01 9.09 -18.95
CA GLY A 211 0.21 10.53 -18.74
C GLY A 211 1.57 10.87 -18.13
N SER A 212 2.10 10.01 -17.27
CA SER A 212 3.36 10.25 -16.55
C SER A 212 4.61 10.05 -17.41
N TYR A 213 4.55 9.18 -18.43
CA TYR A 213 5.69 8.93 -19.31
C TYR A 213 5.72 9.76 -20.61
N ILE A 214 4.59 10.33 -21.05
CA ILE A 214 4.57 11.24 -22.23
C ILE A 214 5.45 12.48 -21.99
N LEU A 215 5.61 12.92 -20.74
CA LEU A 215 6.49 14.04 -20.38
C LEU A 215 7.98 13.69 -20.45
N HIS A 216 8.37 12.42 -20.27
CA HIS A 216 9.77 12.00 -20.23
C HIS A 216 10.34 11.54 -21.58
N CYS A 217 9.50 11.35 -22.60
CA CYS A 217 9.95 10.94 -23.93
C CYS A 217 10.51 12.10 -24.80
N PHE A 218 10.33 13.36 -24.39
CA PHE A 218 10.78 14.53 -25.17
C PHE A 218 12.12 15.12 -24.71
N ASP A 219 12.65 14.73 -23.55
CA ASP A 219 13.90 15.28 -23.00
C ASP A 219 15.17 14.51 -23.44
N GLY A 220 15.04 13.51 -24.33
CA GLY A 220 16.12 12.60 -24.70
C GLY A 220 16.61 12.69 -26.16
N ILE A 221 16.19 13.71 -26.93
CA ILE A 221 16.71 13.95 -28.28
C ILE A 221 17.71 15.11 -28.22
N GLU A 222 18.77 14.95 -27.43
CA GLU A 222 20.00 15.71 -27.63
C GLU A 222 21.17 14.75 -27.80
N ASP A 223 21.90 15.03 -28.88
CA ASP A 223 23.24 14.60 -29.25
C ASP A 223 23.40 13.30 -30.06
N GLY A 224 23.88 13.53 -31.28
CA GLY A 224 24.12 12.54 -32.30
C GLY A 224 25.34 11.68 -32.03
N GLU A 225 25.16 10.37 -32.19
CA GLU A 225 26.20 9.46 -32.60
C GLU A 225 25.72 8.73 -33.86
N THR A 226 26.25 9.18 -35.00
CA THR A 226 26.29 8.38 -36.21
C THR A 226 27.34 7.29 -36.03
N ASP A 227 26.95 6.10 -35.59
CA ASP A 227 27.83 4.94 -35.69
C ASP A 227 27.10 3.67 -36.14
N SER A 228 27.29 3.37 -37.43
CA SER A 228 27.77 2.10 -37.96
C SER A 228 27.64 0.85 -37.07
N ILE A 229 26.44 0.31 -36.83
CA ILE A 229 26.26 -1.12 -36.48
C ILE A 229 24.95 -1.64 -37.07
N LEU A 230 25.05 -2.54 -38.06
CA LEU A 230 24.22 -3.75 -38.27
C LEU A 230 24.35 -4.27 -39.72
N THR A 231 25.56 -4.64 -40.11
CA THR A 231 25.75 -5.96 -40.72
C THR A 231 26.14 -6.88 -39.58
N THR A 232 25.35 -7.91 -39.29
CA THR A 232 25.71 -9.27 -38.80
C THR A 232 24.49 -9.86 -38.07
N ASP A 233 24.00 -10.98 -38.61
CA ASP A 233 23.24 -12.08 -38.00
C ASP A 233 21.86 -11.81 -37.38
N LEU A 234 20.84 -11.84 -38.25
CA LEU A 234 19.43 -11.88 -37.90
C LEU A 234 18.80 -13.28 -38.07
N PHE A 235 19.52 -14.38 -37.84
CA PHE A 235 18.91 -15.71 -37.69
C PHE A 235 19.79 -16.64 -36.83
N PRO A 236 19.46 -16.88 -35.55
CA PRO A 236 19.87 -18.10 -34.88
C PRO A 236 18.99 -19.25 -35.38
N ASN A 237 19.62 -20.34 -35.83
CA ASN A 237 18.96 -21.63 -36.08
C ASN A 237 18.32 -22.13 -34.77
N GLU A 238 16.99 -22.24 -34.76
CA GLU A 238 16.29 -23.08 -33.79
C GLU A 238 16.21 -24.51 -34.34
N SER A 239 17.08 -25.36 -33.80
CA SER A 239 16.95 -26.81 -33.92
C SER A 239 17.38 -27.46 -32.61
N GLU A 240 16.48 -28.28 -32.04
CA GLU A 240 16.66 -29.19 -30.90
C GLU A 240 16.58 -28.51 -29.51
N GLN A 241 15.71 -28.86 -28.55
CA GLN A 241 15.24 -30.18 -28.15
C GLN A 241 13.81 -30.14 -27.56
N LEU A 242 12.99 -31.09 -28.00
CA LEU A 242 11.82 -31.61 -27.31
C LEU A 242 12.27 -32.68 -26.28
N GLY A 243 11.63 -32.70 -25.11
CA GLY A 243 11.62 -33.83 -24.17
C GLY A 243 11.76 -33.37 -22.71
N GLY A 244 10.88 -33.67 -21.76
CA GLY A 244 9.71 -34.53 -21.76
C GLY A 244 8.84 -34.27 -20.53
N ILE A 245 7.63 -34.82 -20.56
CA ILE A 245 6.61 -34.81 -19.53
C ILE A 245 6.72 -36.11 -18.71
N ILE A 246 6.37 -36.08 -17.42
CA ILE A 246 5.49 -37.03 -16.67
C ILE A 246 5.94 -37.32 -15.22
N ASP A 247 5.14 -36.74 -14.30
CA ASP A 247 4.40 -37.27 -13.13
C ASP A 247 5.00 -37.81 -11.79
N SER A 248 4.30 -37.35 -10.72
CA SER A 248 3.84 -38.04 -9.49
C SER A 248 4.88 -38.36 -8.40
N GLN A 249 4.62 -38.36 -7.08
CA GLN A 249 3.39 -38.40 -6.27
C GLN A 249 3.68 -38.05 -4.79
N GLU A 250 2.61 -37.97 -3.98
CA GLU A 250 2.43 -37.57 -2.57
C GLU A 250 3.00 -38.49 -1.47
N ALA A 251 3.14 -37.96 -0.24
CA ALA A 251 2.78 -38.54 1.09
C ALA A 251 3.39 -37.64 2.21
N GLU A 252 2.62 -36.99 3.10
CA GLU A 252 2.19 -37.49 4.45
C GLU A 252 3.33 -38.06 5.31
N SER A 253 3.48 -37.89 6.63
CA SER A 253 2.91 -37.08 7.71
C SER A 253 3.84 -37.27 8.94
N ASP A 254 3.49 -36.63 10.06
CA ASP A 254 3.88 -36.92 11.46
C ASP A 254 4.91 -36.03 12.17
N GLY A 255 4.47 -35.58 13.34
CA GLY A 255 5.06 -34.52 14.14
C GLY A 255 6.04 -34.96 15.22
N ASN A 256 6.66 -33.98 15.87
CA ASN A 256 6.59 -33.85 17.32
C ASN A 256 7.16 -32.53 17.83
N VAL A 257 6.47 -32.05 18.85
CA VAL A 257 6.80 -31.05 19.88
C VAL A 257 8.29 -30.99 20.26
N TRP A 258 8.88 -29.79 20.29
CA TRP A 258 9.82 -29.37 21.35
C TRP A 258 9.73 -27.87 21.61
N VAL A 259 9.37 -27.54 22.85
CA VAL A 259 9.41 -26.21 23.47
C VAL A 259 10.87 -25.80 23.64
N SER A 260 11.23 -24.58 23.22
CA SER A 260 12.45 -23.93 23.71
C SER A 260 12.26 -22.42 23.78
N ARG A 261 12.03 -22.00 25.03
CA ARG A 261 12.09 -20.65 25.57
C ARG A 261 13.46 -20.05 25.25
N ARG A 262 13.53 -19.05 24.36
CA ARG A 262 14.67 -18.14 24.28
C ARG A 262 14.27 -16.78 24.83
N GLN A 263 14.84 -16.48 25.98
CA GLN A 263 14.97 -15.14 26.52
C GLN A 263 15.97 -14.39 25.62
N SER A 264 15.52 -13.37 24.89
CA SER A 264 16.41 -12.41 24.23
C SER A 264 16.18 -11.04 24.85
N GLN A 265 17.16 -10.62 25.66
CA GLN A 265 17.38 -9.21 25.97
C GLN A 265 17.56 -8.46 24.64
N ILE A 266 16.74 -7.43 24.44
CA ILE A 266 16.99 -6.40 23.44
C ILE A 266 17.11 -5.10 24.22
N ASP A 267 18.32 -4.54 24.20
CA ASP A 267 18.62 -3.21 24.69
C ASP A 267 17.88 -2.18 23.82
N HIS A 268 17.05 -1.34 24.46
CA HIS A 268 16.46 -0.18 23.80
C HIS A 268 17.46 0.99 23.84
N PRO A 269 17.87 1.57 22.70
CA PRO A 269 18.49 2.89 22.72
C PRO A 269 17.44 3.94 23.05
N ASN A 270 17.76 4.76 24.04
CA ASN A 270 17.00 5.91 24.51
C ASN A 270 16.94 6.97 23.40
N VAL A 271 15.82 7.05 22.66
CA VAL A 271 15.55 8.13 21.72
C VAL A 271 14.49 9.03 22.34
N SER A 272 14.94 10.12 22.96
CA SER A 272 14.09 11.23 23.35
C SER A 272 13.53 11.90 22.09
N LEU A 273 12.23 11.76 21.86
CA LEU A 273 11.49 12.61 20.92
C LEU A 273 10.53 13.49 21.71
N ASP A 274 10.97 14.72 21.89
CA ASP A 274 10.24 15.82 22.50
C ASP A 274 9.11 16.24 21.54
N PHE A 275 7.88 15.82 21.82
CA PHE A 275 6.69 16.32 21.12
C PHE A 275 5.96 17.32 22.03
N GLY A 276 6.05 18.58 21.62
CA GLY A 276 5.45 19.73 22.28
C GLY A 276 3.95 19.56 22.54
N THR A 277 3.54 20.16 23.65
CA THR A 277 2.17 20.29 24.13
C THR A 277 1.24 20.89 23.06
N LEU A 278 0.32 20.08 22.54
CA LEU A 278 -0.79 20.56 21.73
C LEU A 278 -1.93 21.04 22.64
N ASP A 279 -2.06 22.36 22.69
CA ASP A 279 -3.13 23.15 23.28
C ASP A 279 -4.50 22.73 22.68
N THR A 280 -5.42 22.29 23.54
CA THR A 280 -6.78 21.89 23.17
C THR A 280 -7.73 23.07 23.37
N SER A 281 -7.79 23.95 22.38
CA SER A 281 -8.81 25.01 22.32
C SER A 281 -9.38 25.19 20.90
N ALA A 282 -9.97 24.13 20.35
CA ALA A 282 -10.78 24.23 19.13
C ALA A 282 -12.20 24.69 19.47
N ARG A 283 -12.48 25.97 19.16
CA ARG A 283 -13.81 26.59 19.14
C ARG A 283 -14.71 25.90 18.11
N ILE A 284 -15.94 25.61 18.54
CA ILE A 284 -17.06 25.20 17.71
C ILE A 284 -17.36 26.33 16.69
N TRP A 285 -17.30 26.02 15.40
CA TRP A 285 -17.82 26.88 14.33
C TRP A 285 -19.07 26.24 13.74
N SER A 286 -20.19 26.96 13.88
CA SER A 286 -21.49 26.63 13.27
C SER A 286 -21.47 26.93 11.77
N PRO A 287 -22.10 26.12 10.90
CA PRO A 287 -22.21 26.43 9.48
C PRO A 287 -23.22 27.55 9.24
N GLN A 288 -22.77 28.65 8.63
CA GLN A 288 -23.66 29.68 8.06
C GLN A 288 -24.25 29.21 6.74
N GLN A 289 -25.53 29.56 6.57
CA GLN A 289 -26.40 29.29 5.43
C GLN A 289 -25.89 29.97 4.15
N ILE A 290 -25.92 29.27 3.02
CA ILE A 290 -25.70 29.83 1.67
C ILE A 290 -27.07 30.13 1.04
N PRO A 291 -27.27 31.32 0.43
CA PRO A 291 -28.56 31.71 -0.14
C PRO A 291 -28.81 31.13 -1.54
N TYR A 292 -30.07 30.75 -1.77
CA TYR A 292 -30.66 30.42 -3.07
C TYR A 292 -30.63 31.64 -4.00
N TRP A 293 -30.13 31.45 -5.23
CA TRP A 293 -30.36 32.38 -6.34
C TRP A 293 -31.47 31.86 -7.24
N ASN A 294 -32.55 32.65 -7.31
CA ASN A 294 -33.60 32.55 -8.32
C ASN A 294 -33.09 33.02 -9.67
N THR A 295 -33.36 32.27 -10.74
CA THR A 295 -33.38 32.80 -12.11
C THR A 295 -34.78 32.64 -12.69
N THR A 296 -35.50 33.76 -12.68
CA THR A 296 -36.67 34.01 -13.51
C THR A 296 -36.18 34.52 -14.87
N SER A 297 -36.59 33.88 -15.96
CA SER A 297 -36.62 34.51 -17.28
C SER A 297 -37.82 34.02 -18.07
N GLN A 298 -38.91 34.78 -17.95
CA GLN A 298 -39.89 34.94 -19.02
C GLN A 298 -39.54 36.19 -19.80
N SER A 299 -39.45 36.09 -21.11
CA SER A 299 -39.95 37.13 -22.02
C SER A 299 -40.22 36.52 -23.38
N SER A 300 -41.49 36.54 -23.76
CA SER A 300 -42.00 36.32 -25.11
C SER A 300 -41.66 37.51 -26.00
N GLN A 301 -41.29 37.23 -27.26
CA GLN A 301 -41.83 37.84 -28.48
C GLN A 301 -41.47 36.94 -29.66
#